data_AF-A0A8J5RDR8-F1
#
_entry.id   AF-A0A8J5RDR8-F1
#
_cell.length_a   1.000
_cell.length_b   1.000
_cell.length_c   1.000
_cell.angle_alpha   90.00
_cell.angle_beta   90.00
_cell.angle_gamma   90.00
#
_symmetry.space_group_name_H-M   'P 1'
#
loop_
_entity.id
_entity.type
_entity.pdbx_description
1 polymer ?
#
loop_
_entity_poly.entity_id
_entity_poly.type
_entity_poly.pdbx_seq_one_letter_code
_entity_poly.pdbx_strand_id
1 'polypeptide(L)'
;MSVYTVISYICLCVPRKYQRGIEMLSISLCTILICEYSMDPTSWHRIRGIIMIAAMKAVSISLDSKNNRNFSFNIWEYIAYIFSPLTCIFGPWMSFYNYKAMTTGRTVERKLTIRQIIVLWLQDLGVALKNFIVALIFLSISNCFAQWFIPNYISDGKWFTAYGDALSFRSSHYFICYVSSTVLSLGGVTSLIHPPTSTPTELISSTMTPATITRSIDIELPRSLVQVVISWNVPMHAWLKSYIFRPSINHVGKFNAVILTYLASSLLHGLNFQIAAVLLSLGLYTYIEFKLRNHLANTFNACIGSRRCYSSSASSVKSIIGFCGGTECRYQLNSKNSIKVLLTNIGFSLLAVFHLAYLGLMFDTSELQETGYNYLHTIEKWSQLGFASHLIALSTYIIYYLIT
;
A
#
# COMPACT_ATOMS: atom_id res chain seq x y z
N MET A 1 19.42 13.59 3.11
CA MET A 1 19.39 12.28 3.79
C MET A 1 20.27 12.19 5.02
N SER A 2 21.59 12.36 4.91
CA SER A 2 22.49 12.26 6.08
C SER A 2 22.11 13.20 7.22
N VAL A 3 21.75 14.45 6.91
CA VAL A 3 21.26 15.43 7.90
C VAL A 3 20.02 14.93 8.63
N TYR A 4 19.04 14.40 7.89
CA TYR A 4 17.83 13.83 8.48
C TYR A 4 18.18 12.67 9.43
N THR A 5 19.03 11.73 9.00
CA THR A 5 19.46 10.59 9.81
C THR A 5 20.10 11.01 11.14
N VAL A 6 20.92 12.06 11.13
CA VAL A 6 21.55 12.58 12.35
C VAL A 6 20.50 13.19 13.29
N ILE A 7 19.62 14.05 12.76
CA ILE A 7 18.56 14.71 13.55
C ILE A 7 17.60 13.68 14.15
N SER A 8 17.15 12.71 13.34
CA SER A 8 16.25 11.66 13.79
C SER A 8 16.92 10.75 14.82
N TYR A 9 18.21 10.44 14.67
CA TYR A 9 18.94 9.67 15.69
C TYR A 9 19.05 10.43 17.01
N ILE A 10 19.40 11.71 16.99
CA ILE A 10 19.47 12.55 18.20
C ILE A 10 18.12 12.58 18.92
N CYS A 11 17.02 12.73 18.17
CA CYS A 11 15.68 12.67 18.76
C CYS A 11 15.35 11.29 19.36
N LEU A 12 15.84 10.20 18.77
CA LEU A 12 15.67 8.85 19.31
C LEU A 12 16.49 8.61 20.59
N CYS A 13 17.60 9.33 20.79
CA CYS A 13 18.40 9.27 22.02
C CYS A 13 17.75 9.98 23.21
N VAL A 14 16.74 10.82 23.00
CA VAL A 14 16.00 11.48 24.08
C VAL A 14 15.38 10.43 25.00
N PRO A 15 15.44 10.58 26.34
CA PRO A 15 14.92 9.58 27.25
C PRO A 15 13.46 9.22 26.97
N ARG A 16 13.14 7.92 26.98
CA ARG A 16 11.81 7.37 26.64
C ARG A 16 10.65 8.01 27.41
N LYS A 17 10.88 8.55 28.61
CA LYS A 17 9.84 9.22 29.40
C LYS A 17 9.28 10.47 28.71
N TYR A 18 10.06 11.09 27.82
CA TYR A 18 9.66 12.29 27.08
C TYR A 18 9.14 11.96 25.68
N GLN A 19 9.50 10.81 25.11
CA GLN A 19 9.12 10.43 23.75
C GLN A 19 7.67 9.96 23.67
N ARG A 20 6.80 10.79 23.07
CA ARG A 20 5.40 10.40 22.82
C ARG A 20 5.20 9.61 21.53
N GLY A 21 6.20 9.56 20.65
CA GLY A 21 6.17 8.94 19.33
C GLY A 21 5.63 9.87 18.23
N ILE A 22 4.76 10.79 18.60
CA ILE A 22 4.28 11.88 17.73
C ILE A 22 5.43 12.82 17.35
N GLU A 23 6.37 13.08 18.27
CA GLU A 23 7.54 13.94 18.02
C GLU A 23 8.33 13.52 16.77
N MET A 24 8.60 12.22 16.62
CA MET A 24 9.34 11.72 15.45
C MET A 24 8.54 11.88 14.16
N LEU A 25 7.21 11.69 14.22
CA LEU A 25 6.34 11.95 13.08
C LEU A 25 6.35 13.43 12.72
N SER A 26 6.23 14.33 13.70
CA SER A 26 6.29 15.78 13.52
C SER A 26 7.63 16.22 12.92
N ILE A 27 8.77 15.77 13.45
CA ILE A 27 10.11 16.09 12.92
C ILE A 27 10.24 15.60 11.47
N SER A 28 9.74 14.40 11.18
CA SER A 28 9.80 13.84 9.83
C SER A 28 8.95 14.63 8.84
N LEU A 29 7.73 15.00 9.23
CA LEU A 29 6.85 15.85 8.42
C LEU A 29 7.44 17.25 8.24
N CYS A 30 7.96 17.88 9.30
CA CYS A 30 8.66 19.16 9.21
C CYS A 30 9.85 19.09 8.25
N THR A 31 10.62 18.01 8.28
CA THR A 31 11.74 17.82 7.33
C THR A 31 11.24 17.78 5.89
N ILE A 32 10.19 16.99 5.61
CA ILE A 32 9.57 16.90 4.29
C ILE A 32 9.09 18.28 3.83
N LEU A 33 8.43 19.04 4.70
CA LEU A 33 7.92 20.39 4.40
C LEU A 33 9.04 21.41 4.16
N ILE A 34 10.11 21.37 4.96
CA ILE A 34 11.27 22.26 4.77
C ILE A 34 11.92 21.96 3.42
N CYS A 35 12.10 20.68 3.07
CA CYS A 35 12.66 20.30 1.78
C CYS A 35 11.75 20.72 0.61
N GLU A 36 10.42 20.58 0.75
CA GLU A 36 9.44 21.01 -0.26
C GLU A 36 9.54 22.52 -0.56
N TYR A 37 9.75 23.34 0.47
CA TYR A 37 9.86 24.79 0.30
C TYR A 37 11.25 25.26 -0.13
N SER A 38 12.30 24.57 0.30
CA SER A 38 13.69 25.03 0.15
C SER A 38 14.39 24.50 -1.09
N MET A 39 13.97 23.35 -1.63
CA MET A 39 14.62 22.69 -2.77
C MET A 39 13.88 22.99 -4.07
N ASP A 40 14.60 22.90 -5.18
CA ASP A 40 13.97 22.96 -6.50
C ASP A 40 13.00 21.77 -6.68
N PRO A 41 11.80 22.00 -7.27
CA PRO A 41 10.78 20.96 -7.36
C PRO A 41 11.24 19.68 -8.07
N THR A 42 12.03 19.81 -9.14
CA THR A 42 12.49 18.66 -9.94
C THR A 42 13.45 17.78 -9.16
N SER A 43 14.43 18.34 -8.47
CA SER A 43 15.34 17.57 -7.61
C SER A 43 14.62 17.01 -6.39
N TRP A 44 13.72 17.79 -5.78
CA TRP A 44 12.94 17.34 -4.63
C TRP A 44 12.09 16.13 -4.98
N HIS A 45 11.31 16.18 -6.06
CA HIS A 45 10.45 15.08 -6.50
C HIS A 45 11.25 13.79 -6.75
N ARG A 46 12.49 13.88 -7.25
CA ARG A 46 13.38 12.73 -7.48
C ARG A 46 13.80 12.03 -6.18
N ILE A 47 14.06 12.78 -5.10
CA ILE A 47 14.58 12.22 -3.84
C ILE A 47 13.52 12.03 -2.74
N ARG A 48 12.34 12.63 -2.92
CA ARG A 48 11.24 12.66 -1.93
C ARG A 48 10.88 11.26 -1.43
N GLY A 49 10.76 10.28 -2.34
CA GLY A 49 10.41 8.90 -1.98
C GLY A 49 11.43 8.26 -1.04
N ILE A 50 12.72 8.58 -1.20
CA ILE A 50 13.80 8.06 -0.35
C ILE A 50 13.61 8.62 1.07
N ILE A 51 13.39 9.94 1.20
CA ILE A 51 13.19 10.62 2.49
C ILE A 51 11.91 10.13 3.17
N MET A 52 10.83 9.92 2.41
CA MET A 52 9.59 9.33 2.92
C MET A 52 9.83 7.94 3.55
N ILE A 53 10.60 7.07 2.91
CA ILE A 53 10.93 5.75 3.48
C ILE A 53 11.78 5.91 4.74
N ALA A 54 12.77 6.79 4.76
CA ALA A 54 13.56 7.05 5.98
C ALA A 54 12.69 7.60 7.13
N ALA A 55 11.73 8.47 6.82
CA ALA A 55 10.73 8.94 7.77
C ALA A 55 9.91 7.80 8.36
N MET A 56 9.35 6.94 7.51
CA MET A 56 8.59 5.78 7.96
C MET A 56 9.44 4.85 8.85
N LYS A 57 10.69 4.59 8.47
CA LYS A 57 11.66 3.79 9.24
C LYS A 57 11.94 4.40 10.63
N ALA A 58 12.25 5.69 10.70
CA ALA A 58 12.55 6.38 11.95
C ALA A 58 11.34 6.44 12.89
N VAL A 59 10.14 6.75 12.36
CA VAL A 59 8.89 6.74 13.14
C VAL A 59 8.59 5.35 13.68
N SER A 60 8.82 4.30 12.88
CA SER A 60 8.62 2.90 13.32
C SER A 60 9.49 2.58 14.53
N ILE A 61 10.77 2.93 14.47
CA ILE A 61 11.71 2.74 15.59
C ILE A 61 11.25 3.47 16.85
N SER A 62 10.82 4.73 16.72
CA SER A 62 10.34 5.51 17.85
C SER A 62 9.13 4.88 18.54
N LEU A 63 8.14 4.44 17.75
CA LEU A 63 6.90 3.85 18.27
C LEU A 63 7.11 2.43 18.80
N ASP A 64 7.92 1.62 18.12
CA ASP A 64 8.23 0.25 18.56
C ASP A 64 9.07 0.27 19.84
N SER A 65 10.03 1.20 19.96
CA SER A 65 10.85 1.33 21.18
C SER A 65 10.04 1.76 22.40
N LYS A 66 8.95 2.53 22.21
CA LYS A 66 8.02 2.90 23.27
C LYS A 66 7.22 1.70 23.77
N ASN A 67 6.76 0.85 22.85
CA ASN A 67 5.92 -0.30 23.17
C ASN A 67 6.73 -1.50 23.71
N ASN A 68 8.02 -1.61 23.37
CA ASN A 68 8.87 -2.72 23.78
C ASN A 68 10.12 -2.22 24.54
N ARG A 69 10.13 -2.45 25.87
CA ARG A 69 11.24 -2.03 26.74
C ARG A 69 12.58 -2.67 26.39
N ASN A 70 12.58 -3.86 25.81
CA ASN A 70 13.78 -4.61 25.42
C ASN A 70 14.31 -4.20 24.05
N PHE A 71 13.62 -3.29 23.35
CA PHE A 71 14.04 -2.80 22.05
C PHE A 71 15.30 -1.93 22.22
N SER A 72 16.43 -2.39 21.71
CA SER A 72 17.70 -1.65 21.74
C SER A 72 18.37 -1.71 20.38
N PHE A 73 19.02 -0.62 20.01
CA PHE A 73 19.78 -0.47 18.79
C PHE A 73 20.93 0.49 19.02
N ASN A 74 22.03 0.29 18.30
CA ASN A 74 23.17 1.21 18.30
C ASN A 74 23.14 2.13 17.07
N ILE A 75 24.01 3.14 17.04
CA ILE A 75 24.11 4.08 15.92
C ILE A 75 24.40 3.37 14.58
N TRP A 76 25.22 2.33 14.59
CA TRP A 76 25.60 1.60 13.38
C TRP A 76 24.45 0.80 12.80
N GLU A 77 23.67 0.11 13.65
CA GLU A 77 22.45 -0.59 13.27
C GLU A 77 21.41 0.39 12.73
N TYR A 78 21.30 1.58 13.32
CA TYR A 78 20.41 2.64 12.84
C TYR A 78 20.82 3.16 11.46
N ILE A 79 22.09 3.52 11.26
CA ILE A 79 22.63 3.99 9.98
C ILE A 79 22.46 2.90 8.91
N ALA A 80 22.82 1.66 9.22
CA ALA A 80 22.68 0.52 8.31
C ALA A 80 21.21 0.29 7.92
N TYR A 81 20.28 0.43 8.85
CA TYR A 81 18.86 0.32 8.58
C TYR A 81 18.33 1.45 7.68
N ILE A 82 18.68 2.71 7.96
CA ILE A 82 18.24 3.85 7.15
C ILE A 82 18.79 3.77 5.73
N PHE A 83 20.10 3.50 5.59
CA PHE A 83 20.80 3.47 4.31
C PHE A 83 20.85 2.09 3.63
N SER A 84 20.10 1.11 4.14
CA SER A 84 20.07 -0.24 3.55
C SER A 84 19.72 -0.18 2.05
N PRO A 85 20.61 -0.65 1.14
CA PRO A 85 20.41 -0.55 -0.30
C PRO A 85 19.16 -1.32 -0.77
N LEU A 86 18.75 -2.33 -0.01
CA LEU A 86 17.57 -3.15 -0.29
C LEU A 86 16.25 -2.40 -0.09
N THR A 87 16.25 -1.32 0.69
CA THR A 87 15.02 -0.64 1.12
C THR A 87 15.06 0.88 0.97
N CYS A 88 16.22 1.50 0.70
CA CYS A 88 16.34 2.96 0.64
C CYS A 88 15.93 3.56 -0.73
N ILE A 89 16.36 2.95 -1.85
CA ILE A 89 16.09 3.46 -3.21
C ILE A 89 14.91 2.68 -3.77
N PHE A 90 13.75 3.33 -3.89
CA PHE A 90 12.49 2.72 -4.35
C PHE A 90 12.10 1.44 -3.58
N GLY A 91 12.64 1.28 -2.38
CA GLY A 91 12.46 0.12 -1.53
C GLY A 91 11.16 0.13 -0.75
N PRO A 92 10.68 -1.02 -0.28
CA PRO A 92 9.55 -1.06 0.63
C PRO A 92 9.97 -0.60 2.04
N TRP A 93 9.00 -0.08 2.79
CA TRP A 93 9.17 0.01 4.24
C TRP A 93 9.27 -1.39 4.86
N MET A 94 10.13 -1.55 5.85
CA MET A 94 10.26 -2.77 6.64
C MET A 94 10.53 -2.37 8.08
N SER A 95 9.93 -3.05 9.06
CA SER A 95 10.20 -2.78 10.48
C SER A 95 11.65 -3.06 10.85
N PHE A 96 12.17 -2.36 11.85
CA PHE A 96 13.54 -2.59 12.34
C PHE A 96 13.74 -4.01 12.86
N TYR A 97 12.70 -4.61 13.46
CA TYR A 97 12.73 -6.00 13.90
C TYR A 97 12.99 -6.97 12.74
N ASN A 98 12.25 -6.82 11.63
CA ASN A 98 12.44 -7.67 10.45
C ASN A 98 13.81 -7.44 9.80
N TYR A 99 14.25 -6.18 9.71
CA TYR A 99 15.58 -5.85 9.21
C TYR A 99 16.71 -6.46 10.06
N LYS A 100 16.59 -6.39 11.39
CA LYS A 100 17.55 -7.00 12.31
C LYS A 100 17.54 -8.53 12.22
N ALA A 101 16.36 -9.13 12.09
CA ALA A 101 16.24 -10.57 11.87
C ALA A 101 16.98 -11.03 10.60
N MET A 102 16.88 -10.25 9.52
CA MET A 102 17.59 -10.53 8.26
C MET A 102 19.11 -10.37 8.37
N THR A 103 19.58 -9.26 8.93
CA THR A 103 21.02 -8.95 9.01
C THR A 103 21.76 -9.78 10.04
N THR A 104 21.07 -10.23 11.09
CA THR A 104 21.72 -10.97 12.18
C THR A 104 21.74 -12.48 11.89
N GLY A 105 20.92 -13.01 10.97
CA GLY A 105 20.93 -14.42 10.52
C GLY A 105 20.77 -15.49 11.63
N ARG A 106 20.53 -15.08 12.88
CA ARG A 106 21.18 -15.72 14.05
C ARG A 106 20.57 -17.05 14.50
N THR A 107 19.44 -17.46 13.95
CA THR A 107 18.70 -18.63 14.46
C THR A 107 18.33 -19.66 13.41
N VAL A 108 18.19 -19.28 12.14
CA VAL A 108 17.73 -20.18 11.08
C VAL A 108 18.91 -20.83 10.34
N GLU A 109 19.93 -20.07 9.95
CA GLU A 109 21.09 -20.59 9.21
C GLU A 109 21.87 -21.66 9.99
N ARG A 110 21.97 -21.53 11.32
CA ARG A 110 22.66 -22.51 12.19
C ARG A 110 22.02 -23.90 12.21
N LYS A 111 20.78 -24.05 11.75
CA LYS A 111 20.03 -25.31 11.76
C LYS A 111 19.81 -25.88 10.35
N LEU A 112 20.21 -25.15 9.29
CA LEU A 112 19.97 -25.56 7.92
C LEU A 112 21.18 -26.28 7.33
N THR A 113 20.91 -27.34 6.57
CA THR A 113 21.92 -28.03 5.76
C THR A 113 22.27 -27.20 4.52
N ILE A 114 23.48 -27.38 3.98
CA ILE A 114 23.93 -26.72 2.74
C ILE A 114 22.92 -26.93 1.59
N ARG A 115 22.33 -28.13 1.51
CA ARG A 115 21.29 -28.45 0.51
C ARG A 115 20.06 -27.55 0.66
N GLN A 116 19.59 -27.32 1.88
CA GLN A 116 18.44 -26.44 2.13
C GLN A 116 18.75 -24.99 1.79
N ILE A 117 19.96 -24.52 2.11
CA ILE A 117 20.41 -23.17 1.73
C ILE A 117 20.38 -23.03 0.21
N ILE A 118 20.96 -23.96 -0.55
CA ILE A 118 20.94 -23.91 -2.03
C ILE A 118 19.51 -23.87 -2.58
N VAL A 119 18.58 -24.65 -2.02
CA VAL A 119 17.18 -24.65 -2.44
C VAL A 119 16.53 -23.28 -2.22
N LEU A 120 16.75 -22.65 -1.05
CA LEU A 120 16.23 -21.32 -0.75
C LEU A 120 16.80 -20.25 -1.69
N TRP A 121 18.10 -20.30 -1.98
CA TRP A 121 18.72 -19.40 -2.96
C TRP A 121 18.16 -19.57 -4.37
N LEU A 122 17.92 -20.81 -4.82
CA LEU A 122 17.31 -21.07 -6.13
C LEU A 122 15.85 -20.59 -6.18
N GLN A 123 15.10 -20.73 -5.08
CA GLN A 123 13.75 -20.19 -4.96
C GLN A 123 13.76 -18.66 -5.03
N ASP A 124 14.64 -17.99 -4.28
CA ASP A 124 14.78 -16.53 -4.27
C ASP A 124 15.21 -16.01 -5.65
N LEU A 125 16.13 -16.69 -6.33
CA LEU A 125 16.54 -16.38 -7.70
C LEU A 125 15.38 -16.55 -8.70
N GLY A 126 14.59 -17.62 -8.57
CA GLY A 126 13.39 -17.84 -9.40
C GLY A 126 12.34 -16.74 -9.21
N VAL A 127 12.11 -16.32 -7.95
CA VAL A 127 11.20 -15.21 -7.63
C VAL A 127 11.73 -13.89 -8.17
N ALA A 128 13.04 -13.63 -8.05
CA ALA A 128 13.69 -12.44 -8.59
C ALA A 128 13.52 -12.36 -10.12
N LEU A 129 13.80 -13.45 -10.84
CA LEU A 129 13.65 -13.51 -12.29
C LEU A 129 12.19 -13.30 -12.72
N LYS A 130 11.23 -13.93 -12.03
CA LYS A 130 9.80 -13.74 -12.30
C LYS A 130 9.41 -12.27 -12.13
N ASN A 131 9.78 -11.64 -11.02
CA ASN A 131 9.45 -10.24 -10.74
C ASN A 131 10.11 -9.31 -11.75
N PHE A 132 11.36 -9.59 -12.15
CA PHE A 132 12.06 -8.80 -13.15
C PHE A 132 11.37 -8.85 -14.52
N ILE A 133 10.96 -10.03 -14.98
CA ILE A 133 10.22 -10.18 -16.24
C ILE A 133 8.89 -9.41 -16.18
N VAL A 134 8.15 -9.53 -15.07
CA VAL A 134 6.88 -8.80 -14.87
C VAL A 134 7.12 -7.28 -14.84
N ALA A 135 8.22 -6.82 -14.25
CA ALA A 135 8.59 -5.42 -14.26
C ALA A 135 8.79 -4.89 -15.69
N LEU A 136 9.51 -5.64 -16.54
CA LEU A 136 9.72 -5.26 -17.94
C LEU A 136 8.40 -5.21 -18.74
N ILE A 137 7.46 -6.11 -18.46
CA ILE A 137 6.12 -6.06 -19.06
C ILE A 137 5.42 -4.74 -18.68
N PHE A 138 5.42 -4.36 -17.40
CA PHE A 138 4.79 -3.13 -16.95
C PHE A 138 5.50 -1.86 -17.45
N LEU A 139 6.83 -1.89 -17.61
CA LEU A 139 7.58 -0.80 -18.24
C LEU A 139 7.10 -0.59 -19.68
N SER A 140 6.97 -1.68 -20.46
CA SER A 140 6.46 -1.63 -21.83
C SER A 140 5.01 -1.15 -21.88
N ILE A 141 4.17 -1.54 -20.91
CA ILE A 141 2.78 -1.05 -20.83
C ILE A 141 2.75 0.45 -20.54
N SER A 142 3.55 0.91 -19.57
CA SER A 142 3.62 2.30 -19.15
C SER A 142 4.00 3.23 -20.31
N ASN A 143 5.01 2.86 -21.10
CA ASN A 143 5.60 3.77 -22.09
C ASN A 143 5.09 3.57 -23.51
N CYS A 144 4.70 2.34 -23.88
CA CYS A 144 4.37 2.02 -25.28
C CYS A 144 2.92 1.58 -25.44
N PHE A 145 2.47 0.63 -24.63
CA PHE A 145 1.21 -0.05 -24.93
C PHE A 145 -0.05 0.66 -24.42
N ALA A 146 0.01 1.40 -23.30
CA ALA A 146 -1.17 2.08 -22.76
C ALA A 146 -1.78 3.07 -23.76
N GLN A 147 -0.93 3.83 -24.46
CA GLN A 147 -1.34 4.79 -25.48
C GLN A 147 -1.68 4.12 -26.83
N TRP A 148 -1.08 2.96 -27.13
CA TRP A 148 -1.35 2.23 -28.37
C TRP A 148 -2.66 1.43 -28.33
N PHE A 149 -2.96 0.75 -27.21
CA PHE A 149 -4.18 -0.04 -27.05
C PHE A 149 -5.45 0.80 -26.94
N ILE A 150 -5.30 2.10 -26.64
CA ILE A 150 -6.42 3.04 -26.52
C ILE A 150 -6.15 4.21 -27.47
N PRO A 151 -6.32 4.02 -28.79
CA PRO A 151 -6.02 5.06 -29.76
C PRO A 151 -6.93 6.28 -29.57
N ASN A 152 -6.34 7.47 -29.60
CA ASN A 152 -7.05 8.76 -29.57
C ASN A 152 -8.03 8.98 -30.74
N TYR A 153 -8.09 8.05 -31.71
CA TYR A 153 -8.97 8.10 -32.88
C TYR A 153 -10.43 7.71 -32.58
N ILE A 154 -10.74 7.04 -31.46
CA ILE A 154 -12.14 6.84 -31.06
C ILE A 154 -12.69 8.18 -30.57
N SER A 155 -13.21 8.99 -31.49
CA SER A 155 -13.27 10.47 -31.43
C SER A 155 -14.20 11.10 -30.38
N ASP A 156 -14.68 10.37 -29.38
CA ASP A 156 -15.54 10.92 -28.31
C ASP A 156 -15.28 10.30 -26.92
N GLY A 157 -14.30 9.39 -26.81
CA GLY A 157 -14.10 8.56 -25.62
C GLY A 157 -13.27 9.20 -24.51
N LYS A 158 -13.65 10.36 -23.95
CA LYS A 158 -12.92 11.02 -22.84
C LYS A 158 -12.55 10.06 -21.68
N TRP A 159 -13.42 9.10 -21.40
CA TRP A 159 -13.22 8.06 -20.39
C TRP A 159 -12.18 7.00 -20.77
N PHE A 160 -12.05 6.68 -22.05
CA PHE A 160 -11.02 5.77 -22.54
C PHE A 160 -9.64 6.42 -22.44
N THR A 161 -9.50 7.68 -22.87
CA THR A 161 -8.26 8.45 -22.67
C THR A 161 -7.90 8.54 -21.18
N ALA A 162 -8.88 8.88 -20.33
CA ALA A 162 -8.67 8.90 -18.88
C ALA A 162 -8.21 7.56 -18.31
N TYR A 163 -8.78 6.45 -18.78
CA TYR A 163 -8.35 5.12 -18.38
C TYR A 163 -6.93 4.80 -18.88
N GLY A 164 -6.58 5.20 -20.11
CA GLY A 164 -5.24 5.00 -20.67
C GLY A 164 -4.15 5.74 -19.90
N ASP A 165 -4.38 7.01 -19.58
CA ASP A 165 -3.47 7.82 -18.76
C ASP A 165 -3.32 7.21 -17.35
N ALA A 166 -4.45 6.86 -16.72
CA ALA A 166 -4.45 6.19 -15.43
C ALA A 166 -3.75 4.82 -15.48
N LEU A 167 -3.88 4.05 -16.56
CA LEU A 167 -3.21 2.75 -16.72
C LEU A 167 -1.71 2.91 -16.91
N SER A 168 -1.26 3.91 -17.68
CA SER A 168 0.16 4.24 -17.84
C SER A 168 0.79 4.57 -16.49
N PHE A 169 0.18 5.50 -15.74
CA PHE A 169 0.63 5.87 -14.40
C PHE A 169 0.73 4.67 -13.46
N ARG A 170 -0.33 3.84 -13.38
CA ARG A 170 -0.33 2.65 -12.50
C ARG A 170 0.71 1.61 -12.93
N SER A 171 0.91 1.43 -14.23
CA SER A 171 1.93 0.51 -14.77
C SER A 171 3.34 0.96 -14.44
N SER A 172 3.63 2.27 -14.45
CA SER A 172 4.91 2.82 -13.99
C SER A 172 5.17 2.50 -12.50
N HIS A 173 4.13 2.59 -11.67
CA HIS A 173 4.20 2.22 -10.24
C HIS A 173 4.43 0.72 -10.05
N TYR A 174 3.75 -0.12 -10.84
CA TYR A 174 3.97 -1.58 -10.81
C TYR A 174 5.40 -1.92 -11.21
N PHE A 175 5.93 -1.32 -12.27
CA PHE A 175 7.32 -1.50 -12.69
C PHE A 175 8.29 -1.28 -11.52
N ILE A 176 8.20 -0.12 -10.84
CA ILE A 176 9.07 0.19 -9.71
C ILE A 176 8.88 -0.80 -8.55
N CYS A 177 7.65 -1.17 -8.23
CA CYS A 177 7.38 -2.15 -7.17
C CYS A 177 7.96 -3.54 -7.47
N TYR A 178 7.88 -4.00 -8.72
CA TYR A 178 8.44 -5.29 -9.12
C TYR A 178 9.96 -5.25 -9.20
N VAL A 179 10.59 -4.16 -9.68
CA VAL A 179 12.05 -3.97 -9.60
C VAL A 179 12.53 -4.02 -8.16
N SER A 180 11.84 -3.33 -7.26
CA SER A 180 12.15 -3.33 -5.83
C SER A 180 11.99 -4.72 -5.20
N SER A 181 10.95 -5.47 -5.61
CA SER A 181 10.75 -6.86 -5.21
C SER A 181 11.87 -7.78 -5.71
N THR A 182 12.40 -7.53 -6.92
CA THR A 182 13.57 -8.22 -7.48
C THR A 182 14.82 -7.96 -6.63
N VAL A 183 15.13 -6.70 -6.33
CA VAL A 183 16.27 -6.32 -5.48
C VAL A 183 16.17 -6.96 -4.10
N LEU A 184 14.97 -6.96 -3.51
CA LEU A 184 14.74 -7.59 -2.22
C LEU A 184 14.94 -9.11 -2.26
N SER A 185 14.48 -9.77 -3.33
CA SER A 185 14.65 -11.22 -3.49
C SER A 185 16.13 -11.59 -3.68
N LEU A 186 16.88 -10.80 -4.47
CA LEU A 186 18.34 -10.97 -4.65
C LEU A 186 19.13 -10.71 -3.37
N GLY A 187 18.59 -9.89 -2.46
CA GLY A 187 19.16 -9.66 -1.13
C GLY A 187 19.01 -10.83 -0.15
N GLY A 188 18.45 -11.99 -0.57
CA GLY A 188 18.23 -13.16 0.28
C GLY A 188 17.16 -12.97 1.36
N VAL A 189 16.29 -11.97 1.17
CA VAL A 189 15.36 -11.48 2.18
C VAL A 189 14.10 -12.34 2.29
N THR A 190 13.69 -12.94 1.18
CA THR A 190 12.40 -13.64 1.04
C THR A 190 12.36 -15.00 1.71
N SER A 191 13.50 -15.68 1.83
CA SER A 191 13.63 -16.97 2.48
C SER A 191 13.84 -16.89 4.01
N LEU A 192 14.15 -15.70 4.54
CA LEU A 192 14.52 -15.50 5.95
C LEU A 192 13.47 -14.76 6.80
N ILE A 193 12.51 -14.07 6.18
CA ILE A 193 11.39 -13.43 6.90
C ILE A 193 10.27 -14.46 7.07
N HIS A 194 10.46 -15.38 8.00
CA HIS A 194 9.40 -16.24 8.49
C HIS A 194 9.23 -16.07 10.00
N PRO A 195 8.01 -16.24 10.54
CA PRO A 195 7.80 -16.22 11.98
C PRO A 195 8.73 -17.24 12.65
N PRO A 196 9.30 -16.94 13.83
CA PRO A 196 10.29 -17.79 14.50
C PRO A 196 9.79 -19.20 14.87
N THR A 197 8.50 -19.47 14.66
CA THR A 197 7.82 -20.74 14.91
C THR A 197 7.69 -21.63 13.67
N SER A 198 8.07 -21.17 12.47
CA SER A 198 7.93 -21.98 11.25
C SER A 198 8.97 -23.09 11.21
N THR A 199 8.51 -24.31 10.96
CA THR A 199 9.41 -25.47 10.76
C THR A 199 10.17 -25.33 9.42
N PRO A 200 11.35 -25.96 9.27
CA PRO A 200 12.11 -25.94 8.01
C PRO A 200 11.29 -26.41 6.79
N THR A 201 10.31 -27.29 7.00
CA THR A 201 9.42 -27.82 5.96
C THR A 201 8.32 -26.83 5.57
N GLU A 202 7.82 -26.01 6.52
CA GLU A 202 6.89 -24.90 6.25
C GLU A 202 7.58 -23.74 5.54
N LEU A 203 8.88 -23.54 5.78
CA LEU A 203 9.71 -22.55 5.10
C LEU A 203 9.76 -22.80 3.59
N ILE A 204 9.98 -24.06 3.19
CA ILE A 204 10.15 -24.48 1.79
C ILE A 204 8.80 -24.54 1.04
N SER A 205 7.69 -24.75 1.76
CA SER A 205 6.33 -24.87 1.18
C SER A 205 5.51 -23.58 1.20
N SER A 206 6.00 -22.54 1.88
CA SER A 206 5.34 -21.24 1.94
C SER A 206 5.38 -20.50 0.60
N THR A 207 4.22 -20.37 -0.04
CA THR A 207 4.04 -19.60 -1.28
C THR A 207 3.84 -18.09 -1.06
N MET A 208 3.75 -17.62 0.19
CA MET A 208 3.63 -16.19 0.50
C MET A 208 5.02 -15.55 0.52
N THR A 209 5.35 -14.80 -0.54
CA THR A 209 6.64 -14.12 -0.68
C THR A 209 6.67 -12.84 0.17
N PRO A 210 7.61 -12.71 1.13
CA PRO A 210 7.81 -11.49 1.92
C PRO A 210 8.12 -10.24 1.08
N ALA A 211 8.52 -10.42 -0.18
CA ALA A 211 8.80 -9.36 -1.14
C ALA A 211 7.56 -8.83 -1.87
N THR A 212 6.34 -9.18 -1.49
CA THR A 212 5.16 -8.63 -2.17
C THR A 212 4.95 -7.16 -1.80
N ILE A 213 5.42 -6.25 -2.65
CA ILE A 213 5.24 -4.79 -2.48
C ILE A 213 3.89 -4.34 -3.03
N THR A 214 3.51 -4.84 -4.21
CA THR A 214 2.23 -4.56 -4.86
C THR A 214 1.56 -5.84 -5.35
N ARG A 215 0.23 -5.83 -5.46
CA ARG A 215 -0.54 -6.91 -6.10
C ARG A 215 -1.33 -6.32 -7.27
N SER A 216 -0.71 -6.23 -8.44
CA SER A 216 -1.27 -5.58 -9.64
C SER A 216 -2.63 -6.14 -10.06
N ILE A 217 -2.80 -7.46 -10.06
CA ILE A 217 -4.09 -8.11 -10.42
C ILE A 217 -5.22 -7.69 -9.47
N ASP A 218 -4.92 -7.55 -8.19
CA ASP A 218 -5.90 -7.12 -7.18
C ASP A 218 -6.30 -5.64 -7.32
N ILE A 219 -5.54 -4.86 -8.10
CA ILE A 219 -5.78 -3.44 -8.38
C ILE A 219 -6.51 -3.28 -9.72
N GLU A 220 -6.14 -4.05 -10.74
CA GLU A 220 -6.79 -4.03 -12.06
C GLU A 220 -8.15 -4.74 -12.07
N LEU A 221 -8.28 -5.83 -11.29
CA LEU A 221 -9.52 -6.58 -11.13
C LEU A 221 -9.94 -6.58 -9.65
N PRO A 222 -10.21 -5.40 -9.07
CA PRO A 222 -10.41 -5.27 -7.64
C PRO A 222 -11.76 -5.83 -7.24
N ARG A 223 -11.81 -6.60 -6.15
CA ARG A 223 -13.09 -6.90 -5.53
C ARG A 223 -13.72 -5.65 -4.95
N SER A 224 -12.92 -4.74 -4.35
CA SER A 224 -13.36 -3.50 -3.69
C SER A 224 -12.22 -2.48 -3.61
N LEU A 225 -12.51 -1.19 -3.36
CA LEU A 225 -11.48 -0.16 -3.15
C LEU A 225 -10.63 -0.45 -1.91
N VAL A 226 -11.17 -1.11 -0.88
CA VAL A 226 -10.39 -1.58 0.27
C VAL A 226 -9.28 -2.53 -0.18
N GLN A 227 -9.55 -3.41 -1.15
CA GLN A 227 -8.52 -4.29 -1.71
C GLN A 227 -7.46 -3.48 -2.47
N VAL A 228 -7.88 -2.49 -3.28
CA VAL A 228 -6.99 -1.62 -4.03
C VAL A 228 -6.00 -0.91 -3.11
N VAL A 229 -6.48 -0.23 -2.06
CA VAL A 229 -5.62 0.58 -1.18
C VAL A 229 -4.62 -0.25 -0.39
N ILE A 230 -4.94 -1.53 -0.11
CA ILE A 230 -4.00 -2.47 0.51
C ILE A 230 -2.98 -2.95 -0.52
N SER A 231 -3.45 -3.30 -1.72
CA SER A 231 -2.64 -3.91 -2.77
C SER A 231 -1.72 -2.92 -3.48
N TRP A 232 -2.04 -1.62 -3.48
CA TRP A 232 -1.27 -0.56 -4.13
C TRP A 232 0.18 -0.53 -3.65
N ASN A 233 0.36 -0.44 -2.33
CA ASN A 233 1.65 -0.48 -1.65
C ASN A 233 1.46 -1.17 -0.29
N VAL A 234 1.63 -2.49 -0.27
CA VAL A 234 1.38 -3.35 0.90
C VAL A 234 2.21 -2.91 2.12
N PRO A 235 3.52 -2.62 1.99
CA PRO A 235 4.34 -2.13 3.09
C PRO A 235 3.86 -0.79 3.66
N MET A 236 3.57 0.18 2.81
CA MET A 236 3.09 1.50 3.26
C MET A 236 1.71 1.40 3.90
N HIS A 237 0.80 0.59 3.35
CA HIS A 237 -0.48 0.30 3.99
C HIS A 237 -0.29 -0.33 5.38
N ALA A 238 0.62 -1.31 5.52
CA ALA A 238 0.91 -1.97 6.79
C ALA A 238 1.46 -0.98 7.83
N TRP A 239 2.35 -0.09 7.41
CA TRP A 239 2.87 0.99 8.24
C TRP A 239 1.76 1.94 8.70
N LEU A 240 0.99 2.51 7.76
CA LEU A 240 -0.13 3.42 8.04
C LEU A 240 -1.14 2.79 8.99
N LYS A 241 -1.48 1.52 8.74
CA LYS A 241 -2.42 0.78 9.56
C LYS A 241 -1.93 0.60 11.00
N SER A 242 -0.64 0.29 11.17
CA SER A 242 -0.04 -0.06 12.46
C SER A 242 0.25 1.17 13.32
N TYR A 243 0.77 2.23 12.71
CA TYR A 243 1.30 3.39 13.43
C TYR A 243 0.36 4.60 13.43
N ILE A 244 -0.56 4.70 12.47
CA ILE A 244 -1.52 5.81 12.38
C ILE A 244 -2.93 5.31 12.68
N PHE A 245 -3.52 4.49 11.81
CA PHE A 245 -4.92 4.12 11.88
C PHE A 245 -5.34 3.45 13.20
N ARG A 246 -4.66 2.36 13.59
CA ARG A 246 -5.01 1.58 14.79
C ARG A 246 -4.94 2.43 16.08
N PRO A 247 -3.84 3.17 16.34
CA PRO A 247 -3.81 4.11 17.46
C PRO A 247 -4.93 5.16 17.38
N SER A 248 -5.19 5.74 16.22
CA SER A 248 -6.20 6.80 16.05
C SER A 248 -7.64 6.32 16.28
N ILE A 249 -7.97 5.06 15.97
CA ILE A 249 -9.32 4.53 16.21
C ILE A 249 -9.76 4.73 17.66
N ASN A 250 -8.86 4.48 18.61
CA ASN A 250 -9.17 4.55 20.03
C ASN A 250 -9.39 5.99 20.52
N HIS A 251 -8.91 6.99 19.79
CA HIS A 251 -8.98 8.40 20.20
C HIS A 251 -10.04 9.21 19.46
N VAL A 252 -10.23 8.98 18.16
CA VAL A 252 -11.09 9.83 17.30
C VAL A 252 -12.21 9.05 16.58
N GLY A 253 -12.28 7.73 16.76
CA GLY A 253 -13.25 6.86 16.09
C GLY A 253 -12.86 6.45 14.66
N LYS A 254 -13.61 5.50 14.09
CA LYS A 254 -13.25 4.84 12.81
C LYS A 254 -13.20 5.80 11.62
N PHE A 255 -14.19 6.68 11.45
CA PHE A 255 -14.24 7.62 10.32
C PHE A 255 -13.08 8.60 10.34
N ASN A 256 -12.91 9.32 11.46
CA ASN A 256 -11.81 10.28 11.62
C ASN A 256 -10.44 9.59 11.54
N ALA A 257 -10.32 8.36 12.02
CA ALA A 257 -9.08 7.59 11.86
C ALA A 257 -8.75 7.31 10.39
N VAL A 258 -9.74 7.06 9.52
CA VAL A 258 -9.52 6.93 8.06
C VAL A 258 -9.02 8.26 7.50
N ILE A 259 -9.72 9.37 7.79
CA ILE A 259 -9.34 10.70 7.30
C ILE A 259 -7.91 11.05 7.74
N LEU A 260 -7.59 10.86 9.02
CA LEU A 260 -6.26 11.12 9.56
C LEU A 260 -5.20 10.22 8.92
N THR A 261 -5.53 8.98 8.57
CA THR A 261 -4.60 8.07 7.90
C THR A 261 -4.26 8.55 6.49
N TYR A 262 -5.26 8.98 5.71
CA TYR A 262 -5.03 9.53 4.37
C TYR A 262 -4.42 10.93 4.40
N LEU A 263 -4.70 11.74 5.43
CA LEU A 263 -4.02 13.00 5.67
C LEU A 263 -2.53 12.77 6.00
N ALA A 264 -2.21 11.83 6.88
CA ALA A 264 -0.82 11.47 7.16
C ALA A 264 -0.13 10.92 5.91
N SER A 265 -0.81 10.08 5.13
CA SER A 265 -0.28 9.56 3.87
C SER A 265 0.00 10.67 2.85
N SER A 266 -0.91 11.63 2.68
CA SER A 266 -0.71 12.75 1.75
C SER A 266 0.44 13.66 2.18
N LEU A 267 0.54 14.00 3.48
CA LEU A 267 1.65 14.80 4.01
C LEU A 267 3.02 14.12 3.84
N LEU A 268 3.07 12.78 3.92
CA LEU A 268 4.30 12.02 3.63
C LEU A 268 4.74 12.12 2.16
N HIS A 269 3.79 12.33 1.24
CA HIS A 269 4.06 12.61 -0.16
C HIS A 269 4.36 14.10 -0.45
N GLY A 270 4.48 14.94 0.59
CA GLY A 270 4.75 16.38 0.46
C GLY A 270 3.47 17.21 0.27
N LEU A 271 3.62 18.50 -0.07
CA LEU A 271 2.50 19.42 -0.32
C LEU A 271 2.01 19.35 -1.78
N ASN A 272 1.97 18.15 -2.34
CA ASN A 272 1.49 17.95 -3.69
C ASN A 272 -0.04 17.84 -3.72
N PHE A 273 -0.71 18.88 -4.22
CA PHE A 273 -2.17 18.96 -4.25
C PHE A 273 -2.82 17.80 -5.00
N GLN A 274 -2.27 17.40 -6.15
CA GLN A 274 -2.77 16.27 -6.94
C GLN A 274 -2.84 15.00 -6.08
N ILE A 275 -1.70 14.56 -5.55
CA ILE A 275 -1.61 13.34 -4.75
C ILE A 275 -2.51 13.44 -3.52
N ALA A 276 -2.53 14.60 -2.85
CA ALA A 276 -3.40 14.82 -1.68
C ALA A 276 -4.89 14.68 -2.02
N ALA A 277 -5.34 15.30 -3.11
CA ALA A 277 -6.73 15.28 -3.56
C ALA A 277 -7.18 13.85 -3.91
N VAL A 278 -6.33 13.08 -4.60
CA VAL A 278 -6.63 11.67 -4.92
C VAL A 278 -6.62 10.79 -3.69
N LEU A 279 -5.63 10.90 -2.82
CA LEU A 279 -5.56 10.07 -1.61
C LEU A 279 -6.75 10.33 -0.68
N LEU A 280 -7.10 11.59 -0.44
CA LEU A 280 -8.26 11.95 0.38
C LEU A 280 -9.58 11.49 -0.25
N SER A 281 -9.75 11.66 -1.56
CA SER A 281 -10.92 11.17 -2.29
C SER A 281 -11.02 9.64 -2.21
N LEU A 282 -9.91 8.93 -2.46
CA LEU A 282 -9.84 7.47 -2.39
C LEU A 282 -10.16 6.96 -0.98
N GLY A 283 -9.69 7.66 0.06
CA GLY A 283 -10.01 7.33 1.45
C GLY A 283 -11.50 7.44 1.78
N LEU A 284 -12.14 8.52 1.31
CA LEU A 284 -13.59 8.70 1.44
C LEU A 284 -14.36 7.63 0.66
N TYR A 285 -14.00 7.39 -0.60
CA TYR A 285 -14.68 6.41 -1.45
C TYR A 285 -14.58 5.00 -0.85
N THR A 286 -13.39 4.64 -0.38
CA THR A 286 -13.14 3.36 0.28
C THR A 286 -14.00 3.19 1.54
N TYR A 287 -14.15 4.24 2.35
CA TYR A 287 -14.99 4.21 3.55
C TYR A 287 -16.48 4.05 3.21
N ILE A 288 -16.97 4.83 2.23
CA ILE A 288 -18.37 4.79 1.79
C ILE A 288 -18.71 3.40 1.23
N GLU A 289 -17.89 2.88 0.30
CA GLU A 289 -18.08 1.56 -0.29
C GLU A 289 -18.03 0.46 0.79
N PHE A 290 -17.07 0.55 1.72
CA PHE A 290 -16.95 -0.41 2.82
C PHE A 290 -18.22 -0.46 3.67
N LYS A 291 -18.78 0.71 4.04
CA LYS A 291 -20.00 0.81 4.84
C LYS A 291 -21.22 0.26 4.13
N LEU A 292 -21.43 0.65 2.87
CA LEU A 292 -22.53 0.17 2.06
C LEU A 292 -22.48 -1.34 1.90
N ARG A 293 -21.34 -1.89 1.49
CA ARG A 293 -21.18 -3.35 1.33
C ARG A 293 -21.38 -4.12 2.62
N ASN A 294 -20.91 -3.58 3.74
CA ASN A 294 -21.06 -4.24 5.03
C ASN A 294 -22.53 -4.28 5.46
N HIS A 295 -23.28 -3.20 5.24
CA HIS A 295 -24.72 -3.17 5.47
C HIS A 295 -25.43 -4.19 4.56
N LEU A 296 -25.21 -4.15 3.24
CA LEU A 296 -25.85 -5.07 2.29
C LEU A 296 -25.50 -6.54 2.58
N ALA A 297 -24.24 -6.83 2.94
CA ALA A 297 -23.81 -8.19 3.27
C ALA A 297 -24.59 -8.76 4.47
N ASN A 298 -24.79 -7.94 5.50
CA ASN A 298 -25.56 -8.32 6.68
C ASN A 298 -27.05 -8.47 6.38
N THR A 299 -27.65 -7.52 5.67
CA THR A 299 -29.10 -7.52 5.33
C THR A 299 -29.48 -8.72 4.46
N PHE A 300 -28.67 -9.05 3.46
CA PHE A 300 -28.95 -10.14 2.53
C PHE A 300 -28.30 -11.47 2.89
N ASN A 301 -27.59 -11.55 4.02
CA ASN A 301 -26.79 -12.71 4.41
C ASN A 301 -25.89 -13.21 3.26
N ALA A 302 -25.19 -12.28 2.58
CA ALA A 302 -24.53 -12.53 1.29
C ALA A 302 -23.03 -12.17 1.30
N CYS A 303 -22.22 -12.94 0.54
CA CYS A 303 -20.78 -12.70 0.39
C CYS A 303 -20.47 -11.53 -0.55
N ILE A 304 -20.89 -10.31 -0.20
CA ILE A 304 -20.67 -9.06 -0.96
C ILE A 304 -19.79 -8.04 -0.22
N GLY A 305 -19.33 -8.39 0.99
CA GLY A 305 -18.39 -7.60 1.76
C GLY A 305 -17.07 -7.30 1.02
N SER A 306 -16.38 -6.26 1.49
CA SER A 306 -15.15 -5.73 0.88
C SER A 306 -14.01 -6.75 0.76
N ARG A 307 -13.93 -7.72 1.69
CA ARG A 307 -12.97 -8.84 1.65
C ARG A 307 -13.69 -10.14 1.30
N ARG A 308 -12.97 -11.08 0.70
CA ARG A 308 -13.46 -12.45 0.49
C ARG A 308 -13.48 -13.20 1.83
N CYS A 309 -14.46 -14.09 2.01
CA CYS A 309 -14.51 -14.91 3.21
C CYS A 309 -13.63 -16.16 3.00
N TYR A 310 -12.54 -16.27 3.76
CA TYR A 310 -11.66 -17.44 3.73
C TYR A 310 -12.25 -18.57 4.60
N SER A 311 -12.11 -19.82 4.17
CA SER A 311 -12.48 -20.99 4.96
C SER A 311 -11.22 -21.49 5.66
N SER A 312 -11.16 -21.44 6.98
CA SER A 312 -10.15 -22.23 7.71
C SER A 312 -10.52 -23.71 7.59
N SER A 313 -9.66 -24.52 6.97
CA SER A 313 -9.92 -25.95 6.81
C SER A 313 -9.71 -26.72 8.13
N ALA A 314 -10.48 -27.81 8.27
CA ALA A 314 -10.28 -28.94 9.19
C ALA A 314 -10.73 -28.78 10.66
N SER A 315 -12.05 -28.69 10.89
CA SER A 315 -12.71 -29.71 11.72
C SER A 315 -14.23 -29.66 11.57
N SER A 316 -14.78 -30.86 11.49
CA SER A 316 -16.17 -31.30 11.33
C SER A 316 -17.26 -30.44 11.96
N VAL A 317 -18.30 -30.18 11.16
CA VAL A 317 -19.73 -30.04 11.52
C VAL A 317 -20.16 -28.83 12.39
N LYS A 318 -21.04 -28.01 11.79
CA LYS A 318 -21.84 -26.88 12.34
C LYS A 318 -21.04 -25.62 12.75
N SER A 319 -21.21 -24.55 11.96
CA SER A 319 -20.73 -23.18 12.19
C SER A 319 -19.23 -22.91 11.93
N ILE A 320 -18.86 -22.79 10.65
CA ILE A 320 -17.52 -22.27 10.27
C ILE A 320 -17.57 -20.74 10.32
N ILE A 321 -16.89 -20.15 11.30
CA ILE A 321 -16.69 -18.71 11.44
C ILE A 321 -15.68 -18.28 10.36
N GLY A 322 -16.17 -17.83 9.20
CA GLY A 322 -15.33 -17.07 8.28
C GLY A 322 -15.14 -15.64 8.79
N PHE A 323 -14.09 -14.93 8.36
CA PHE A 323 -13.98 -13.49 8.59
C PHE A 323 -14.11 -12.75 7.25
N CYS A 324 -15.07 -11.83 7.15
CA CYS A 324 -15.21 -10.89 6.03
C CYS A 324 -15.17 -9.48 6.61
N GLY A 325 -14.23 -8.64 6.18
CA GLY A 325 -14.21 -7.21 6.55
C GLY A 325 -13.99 -6.89 8.04
N GLY A 326 -13.66 -7.88 8.89
CA GLY A 326 -13.55 -7.70 10.34
C GLY A 326 -14.84 -8.02 11.12
N THR A 327 -15.83 -8.64 10.49
CA THR A 327 -17.05 -9.18 11.12
C THR A 327 -17.14 -10.70 10.93
N GLU A 328 -17.69 -11.39 11.93
CA GLU A 328 -17.98 -12.84 11.87
C GLU A 328 -18.88 -13.14 10.66
N CYS A 329 -18.40 -13.96 9.74
CA CYS A 329 -19.20 -14.51 8.66
C CYS A 329 -20.05 -15.64 9.18
N ARG A 330 -21.34 -15.37 9.39
CA ARG A 330 -22.37 -16.41 9.58
C ARG A 330 -23.14 -16.68 8.29
N TYR A 331 -22.45 -16.63 7.15
CA TYR A 331 -23.06 -16.81 5.84
C TYR A 331 -23.07 -18.30 5.47
N GLN A 332 -24.24 -18.86 5.16
CA GLN A 332 -24.35 -20.23 4.65
C GLN A 332 -23.52 -20.38 3.36
N LEU A 333 -22.74 -21.46 3.27
CA LEU A 333 -21.86 -21.79 2.12
C LEU A 333 -22.60 -21.77 0.77
N ASN A 334 -23.93 -21.97 0.75
CA ASN A 334 -24.78 -21.91 -0.44
C ASN A 334 -24.87 -20.52 -1.10
N SER A 335 -24.55 -19.41 -0.42
CA SER A 335 -24.65 -18.06 -1.03
C SER A 335 -23.40 -17.62 -1.80
N LYS A 336 -22.27 -18.35 -1.71
CA LYS A 336 -21.04 -18.04 -2.47
C LYS A 336 -21.21 -18.20 -3.98
N ASN A 337 -22.07 -19.12 -4.43
CA ASN A 337 -22.25 -19.47 -5.84
C ASN A 337 -23.56 -18.92 -6.44
N SER A 338 -24.24 -17.99 -5.77
CA SER A 338 -25.40 -17.32 -6.35
C SER A 338 -24.96 -16.31 -7.41
N ILE A 339 -25.57 -16.38 -8.59
CA ILE A 339 -25.38 -15.40 -9.68
C ILE A 339 -25.57 -13.96 -9.16
N LYS A 340 -26.49 -13.74 -8.21
CA LYS A 340 -26.74 -12.42 -7.60
C LYS A 340 -25.51 -11.88 -6.86
N VAL A 341 -24.80 -12.73 -6.12
CA VAL A 341 -23.58 -12.33 -5.38
C VAL A 341 -22.44 -12.06 -6.35
N LEU A 342 -22.32 -12.86 -7.41
CA LEU A 342 -21.35 -12.63 -8.48
C LEU A 342 -21.59 -11.29 -9.17
N LEU A 343 -22.80 -11.05 -9.68
CA LEU A 343 -23.18 -9.82 -10.37
C LEU A 343 -23.00 -8.58 -9.49
N THR A 344 -23.38 -8.65 -8.22
CA THR A 344 -23.17 -7.54 -7.28
C THR A 344 -21.68 -7.22 -7.11
N ASN A 345 -20.84 -8.24 -6.92
CA ASN A 345 -19.40 -8.03 -6.79
C ASN A 345 -18.75 -7.52 -8.09
N ILE A 346 -19.22 -7.99 -9.25
CA ILE A 346 -18.79 -7.45 -10.56
C ILE A 346 -19.19 -5.99 -10.68
N GLY A 347 -20.44 -5.63 -10.34
CA GLY A 347 -20.92 -4.24 -10.39
C GLY A 347 -20.07 -3.29 -9.56
N PHE A 348 -19.75 -3.66 -8.32
CA PHE A 348 -18.84 -2.85 -7.52
C PHE A 348 -17.38 -2.89 -8.01
N SER A 349 -16.92 -3.98 -8.62
CA SER A 349 -15.58 -4.06 -9.23
C SER A 349 -15.46 -3.07 -10.38
N LEU A 350 -16.44 -3.04 -11.27
CA LEU A 350 -16.53 -2.06 -12.37
C LEU A 350 -16.59 -0.63 -11.83
N LEU A 351 -17.36 -0.39 -10.76
CA LEU A 351 -17.42 0.92 -10.10
C LEU A 351 -16.05 1.33 -9.53
N ALA A 352 -15.31 0.39 -8.93
CA ALA A 352 -13.96 0.66 -8.41
C ALA A 352 -12.98 1.00 -9.56
N VAL A 353 -13.02 0.27 -10.68
CA VAL A 353 -12.20 0.57 -11.88
C VAL A 353 -12.57 1.94 -12.45
N PHE A 354 -13.86 2.28 -12.51
CA PHE A 354 -14.33 3.60 -12.92
C PHE A 354 -13.78 4.72 -12.02
N HIS A 355 -13.84 4.55 -10.69
CA HIS A 355 -13.25 5.51 -9.76
C HIS A 355 -11.73 5.65 -9.95
N LEU A 356 -11.03 4.55 -10.21
CA LEU A 356 -9.58 4.57 -10.45
C LEU A 356 -9.20 5.27 -11.76
N ALA A 357 -9.95 5.05 -12.84
CA ALA A 357 -9.76 5.75 -14.11
C ALA A 357 -9.92 7.26 -13.92
N TYR A 358 -10.98 7.68 -13.22
CA TYR A 358 -11.23 9.08 -12.92
C TYR A 358 -10.15 9.73 -12.06
N LEU A 359 -9.75 9.06 -10.96
CA LEU A 359 -8.75 9.61 -10.04
C LEU A 359 -7.35 9.62 -10.69
N GLY A 360 -7.05 8.66 -11.57
CA GLY A 360 -5.76 8.54 -12.24
C GLY A 360 -5.53 9.50 -13.41
N LEU A 361 -6.59 10.08 -13.99
CA LEU A 361 -6.52 10.95 -15.19
C LEU A 361 -5.55 12.14 -15.04
N MET A 362 -5.40 12.67 -13.83
CA MET A 362 -4.56 13.86 -13.60
C MET A 362 -3.04 13.56 -13.62
N PHE A 363 -2.64 12.29 -13.78
CA PHE A 363 -1.25 11.87 -13.91
C PHE A 363 -0.92 11.55 -15.38
N ASP A 364 -1.11 12.53 -16.26
CA ASP A 364 -0.71 12.39 -17.66
C ASP A 364 0.82 12.45 -17.82
N THR A 365 1.34 11.90 -18.91
CA THR A 365 2.80 11.80 -19.17
C THR A 365 3.38 13.10 -19.74
N SER A 366 2.89 14.26 -19.30
CA SER A 366 3.34 15.56 -19.83
C SER A 366 4.66 16.01 -19.18
N GLU A 367 5.42 16.88 -19.86
CA GLU A 367 6.68 17.43 -19.33
C GLU A 367 6.47 18.22 -18.02
N LEU A 368 5.26 18.75 -17.76
CA LEU A 368 4.91 19.42 -16.50
C LEU A 368 4.88 18.47 -15.29
N GLN A 369 4.91 17.15 -15.50
CA GLN A 369 4.98 16.18 -14.41
C GLN A 369 6.27 16.33 -13.59
N GLU A 370 7.38 16.77 -14.19
CA GLU A 370 8.67 16.89 -13.49
C GLU A 370 8.68 18.03 -12.47
N THR A 371 8.07 19.17 -12.81
CA THR A 371 7.98 20.35 -11.94
C THR A 371 6.78 20.28 -10.99
N GLY A 372 5.81 19.40 -11.26
CA GLY A 372 4.58 19.23 -10.52
C GLY A 372 3.47 20.15 -11.02
N TYR A 373 2.23 19.66 -11.00
CA TYR A 373 1.11 20.44 -11.52
C TYR A 373 0.47 21.31 -10.45
N ASN A 374 -0.07 22.45 -10.89
CA ASN A 374 -0.88 23.33 -10.06
C ASN A 374 -2.27 22.72 -9.77
N TYR A 375 -2.93 23.17 -8.70
CA TYR A 375 -4.28 22.70 -8.32
C TYR A 375 -5.30 22.89 -9.45
N LEU A 376 -5.16 23.95 -10.25
CA LEU A 376 -6.04 24.23 -11.38
C LEU A 376 -6.08 23.08 -12.38
N HIS A 377 -4.93 22.47 -12.68
CA HIS A 377 -4.84 21.34 -13.60
C HIS A 377 -5.66 20.14 -13.10
N THR A 378 -5.57 19.82 -11.81
CA THR A 378 -6.35 18.73 -11.21
C THR A 378 -7.85 18.98 -11.32
N ILE A 379 -8.28 20.18 -10.98
CA ILE A 379 -9.70 20.57 -11.00
C ILE A 379 -10.23 20.60 -12.43
N GLU A 380 -9.44 21.09 -13.38
CA GLU A 380 -9.80 21.14 -14.79
C GLU A 380 -10.02 19.74 -15.38
N LYS A 381 -9.07 18.81 -15.15
CA LYS A 381 -9.20 17.41 -15.61
C LYS A 381 -10.45 16.73 -15.03
N TRP A 382 -10.76 16.96 -13.77
CA TRP A 382 -11.99 16.44 -13.14
C TRP A 382 -13.26 17.12 -13.66
N SER A 383 -13.21 18.42 -13.95
CA SER A 383 -14.29 19.17 -14.57
C SER A 383 -14.60 18.66 -15.98
N GLN A 384 -13.60 18.24 -16.76
CA GLN A 384 -13.79 17.66 -18.09
C GLN A 384 -14.59 16.34 -18.06
N LEU A 385 -14.56 15.62 -16.94
CA LEU A 385 -15.38 14.43 -16.66
C LEU A 385 -16.62 14.73 -15.81
N GLY A 386 -16.97 16.02 -15.64
CA GLY A 386 -18.17 16.48 -14.94
C GLY A 386 -18.22 16.11 -13.45
N PHE A 387 -17.07 15.91 -12.80
CA PHE A 387 -16.97 15.44 -11.41
C PHE A 387 -17.75 14.13 -11.14
N ALA A 388 -18.00 13.32 -12.17
CA ALA A 388 -18.94 12.20 -12.11
C ALA A 388 -18.64 11.20 -10.98
N SER A 389 -17.36 10.88 -10.77
CA SER A 389 -16.90 9.97 -9.71
C SER A 389 -17.19 10.50 -8.30
N HIS A 390 -16.98 11.80 -8.06
CA HIS A 390 -17.32 12.44 -6.77
C HIS A 390 -18.83 12.44 -6.54
N LEU A 391 -19.62 12.72 -7.58
CA LEU A 391 -21.09 12.68 -7.52
C LEU A 391 -21.62 11.27 -7.27
N ILE A 392 -21.04 10.25 -7.89
CA ILE A 392 -21.41 8.84 -7.67
C ILE A 392 -21.05 8.42 -6.25
N ALA A 393 -19.89 8.81 -5.72
CA ALA A 393 -19.52 8.53 -4.34
C ALA A 393 -20.47 9.20 -3.34
N LEU A 394 -20.86 10.45 -3.58
CA LEU A 394 -21.85 11.16 -2.78
C LEU A 394 -23.22 10.47 -2.84
N SER A 395 -23.67 10.10 -4.04
CA SER A 395 -24.93 9.37 -4.24
C SER A 395 -24.92 8.02 -3.51
N THR A 396 -23.79 7.30 -3.57
CA THR A 396 -23.59 6.02 -2.86
C THR A 396 -23.67 6.21 -1.35
N TYR A 397 -23.14 7.32 -0.82
CA TYR A 397 -23.25 7.67 0.59
C TYR A 397 -24.68 8.01 1.00
N ILE A 398 -25.40 8.80 0.18
CA ILE A 398 -26.81 9.13 0.43
C ILE A 398 -27.66 7.86 0.42
N ILE A 399 -27.46 6.97 -0.56
CA ILE A 399 -28.15 5.67 -0.60
C ILE A 399 -27.86 4.88 0.68
N TYR A 400 -26.60 4.76 1.09
CA TYR A 400 -26.22 4.09 2.34
C TYR A 400 -26.94 4.69 3.56
N TYR A 401 -27.01 6.01 3.64
CA TYR A 401 -27.68 6.71 4.74
C TYR A 401 -29.20 6.49 4.74
N LEU A 402 -29.84 6.42 3.58
CA LEU A 402 -31.29 6.20 3.46
C LEU A 402 -31.72 4.76 3.77
N ILE A 403 -30.85 3.78 3.53
CA ILE A 403 -31.16 2.35 3.76
C ILE A 403 -30.71 1.84 5.14
N THR A 404 -29.95 2.64 5.89
CA THR A 404 -29.52 2.32 7.27
C THR A 404 -30.46 2.98 8.26
#